data_AF-A0A348N4P4-F1
#
_entry.id   AF-A0A348N4P4-F1
#
_cell.length_a   1.000
_cell.length_b   1.000
_cell.length_c   1.000
_cell.angle_alpha   90.00
_cell.angle_beta   90.00
_cell.angle_gamma   90.00
#
_symmetry.space_group_name_H-M   'P 1'
#
loop_
_entity.id
_entity.type
_entity.pdbx_description
1 polymer ?
#
loop_
_entity_poly.entity_id
_entity_poly.type
_entity_poly.pdbx_seq_one_letter_code
_entity_poly.pdbx_strand_id
1 'polypeptide(L)'
;MDKLARNKEDIEETNIQYEYINKLKNIIKSKSDSLNRPLTYNVTTFGCQMNARDSEKLVGILEEIGYIPSKDENADFVIYNTCTVRENANNKVYGRLGYL
;
A
#
# COMPACT_ATOMS: atom_id res chain seq x y z
N MET A 1 24.87 22.78 6.06
CA MET A 1 25.59 21.69 5.38
C MET A 1 24.58 20.97 4.52
N ASP A 2 24.63 21.25 3.22
CA ASP A 2 23.70 20.79 2.20
C ASP A 2 23.84 19.28 2.00
N LYS A 3 22.77 18.51 2.27
CA LYS A 3 22.69 17.05 2.12
C LYS A 3 21.63 16.66 1.07
N LEU A 4 21.35 17.52 0.09
CA LEU A 4 20.24 17.34 -0.85
C LEU A 4 20.64 17.10 -2.31
N ALA A 5 21.88 16.71 -2.59
CA ALA A 5 22.22 16.12 -3.88
C ALA A 5 21.80 14.63 -3.89
N ARG A 6 20.53 14.36 -4.24
CA ARG A 6 20.08 13.00 -4.60
C ARG A 6 20.84 12.56 -5.84
N ASN A 7 21.33 11.32 -5.86
CA ASN A 7 22.18 10.87 -6.96
C ASN A 7 21.35 10.60 -8.23
N LYS A 8 21.98 10.57 -9.41
CA LYS A 8 21.28 10.45 -10.70
C LYS A 8 20.44 9.17 -10.81
N GLU A 9 20.94 8.07 -10.24
CA GLU A 9 20.24 6.78 -10.16
C GLU A 9 18.99 6.86 -9.27
N ASP A 10 19.08 7.53 -8.11
CA ASP A 10 17.93 7.72 -7.20
C ASP A 10 16.81 8.55 -7.87
N ILE A 11 17.19 9.53 -8.69
CA ILE A 11 16.24 10.38 -9.44
C ILE A 11 15.53 9.57 -10.51
N GLU A 12 16.23 8.68 -11.20
CA GLU A 12 15.67 7.83 -12.24
C GLU A 12 14.68 6.81 -11.66
N GLU A 13 15.02 6.14 -10.57
CA GLU A 13 14.10 5.23 -9.85
C GLU A 13 12.86 5.97 -9.34
N THR A 14 13.04 7.16 -8.78
CA THR A 14 11.94 8.01 -8.30
C THR A 14 10.99 8.40 -9.45
N ASN A 15 11.53 8.75 -10.62
CA ASN A 15 10.70 9.12 -11.78
C ASN A 15 9.87 7.93 -12.27
N ILE A 16 10.47 6.74 -12.33
CA ILE A 16 9.76 5.50 -12.69
C ILE A 16 8.61 5.25 -11.71
N GLN A 17 8.84 5.44 -10.41
CA GLN A 17 7.78 5.30 -9.41
C GLN A 17 6.61 6.26 -9.68
N TYR A 18 6.89 7.53 -9.98
CA TYR A 18 5.85 8.51 -10.31
C TYR A 18 5.08 8.15 -11.58
N GLU A 19 5.74 7.62 -12.61
CA GLU A 19 5.06 7.15 -13.82
C GLU A 19 4.04 6.04 -13.51
N TYR A 20 4.42 5.06 -12.69
CA TYR A 20 3.51 4.00 -12.26
C TYR A 20 2.35 4.53 -11.42
N ILE A 21 2.62 5.44 -10.48
CA ILE A 21 1.58 6.08 -9.66
C ILE A 21 0.57 6.80 -10.55
N ASN A 22 1.02 7.56 -11.54
CA ASN A 22 0.13 8.28 -12.47
C ASN A 22 -0.69 7.32 -13.35
N LYS A 23 -0.09 6.22 -13.81
CA LYS A 23 -0.83 5.18 -14.52
C LYS A 23 -1.92 4.55 -13.63
N LEU A 24 -1.59 4.26 -12.38
CA LEU A 24 -2.52 3.70 -11.41
C LEU A 24 -3.66 4.67 -11.11
N LYS A 25 -3.39 5.97 -10.91
CA LYS A 25 -4.43 7.02 -10.75
C LYS A 25 -5.50 6.91 -11.84
N ASN A 26 -5.09 6.81 -13.11
CA ASN A 26 -6.02 6.72 -14.24
C ASN A 26 -6.84 5.43 -14.24
N ILE A 27 -6.23 4.30 -13.87
CA ILE A 27 -6.90 2.99 -13.77
C ILE A 27 -7.93 3.02 -12.64
N ILE A 28 -7.53 3.49 -11.45
CA ILE A 28 -8.39 3.59 -10.27
C ILE A 28 -9.55 4.53 -10.53
N LYS A 29 -9.30 5.68 -11.18
CA LYS A 29 -10.35 6.62 -11.57
C LYS A 29 -11.38 5.98 -12.50
N SER A 30 -10.93 5.35 -13.59
CA SER A 30 -11.82 4.66 -14.54
C SER A 30 -12.67 3.58 -13.87
N LYS A 31 -12.08 2.80 -12.96
CA LYS A 31 -12.78 1.74 -12.22
C LYS A 31 -13.77 2.31 -11.20
N SER A 32 -13.40 3.38 -10.48
CA SER A 32 -14.29 4.09 -9.57
C SER A 32 -15.50 4.67 -10.30
N ASP A 33 -15.29 5.27 -11.47
CA ASP A 33 -16.37 5.84 -12.28
C ASP A 33 -17.31 4.73 -12.80
N SER A 34 -16.76 3.60 -13.24
CA SER A 34 -17.53 2.43 -13.69
C SER A 34 -18.40 1.81 -12.59
N LEU A 35 -17.93 1.83 -11.33
CA LEU A 35 -18.65 1.31 -10.17
C LEU A 35 -19.54 2.36 -9.50
N ASN A 36 -19.46 3.63 -9.94
CA ASN A 36 -20.15 4.78 -9.36
C ASN A 36 -19.95 4.90 -7.83
N ARG A 37 -18.75 4.55 -7.35
CA ARG A 37 -18.32 4.69 -5.95
C ARG A 37 -16.78 4.72 -5.86
N PRO A 38 -16.20 5.29 -4.80
CA PRO A 38 -14.76 5.17 -4.55
C PRO A 38 -14.37 3.71 -4.32
N LEU A 39 -13.13 3.37 -4.68
CA LEU A 39 -12.51 2.11 -4.31
C LEU A 39 -11.92 2.22 -2.91
N THR A 40 -12.10 1.16 -2.13
CA THR A 40 -11.71 1.11 -0.72
C THR A 40 -10.47 0.25 -0.52
N TYR A 41 -9.64 0.58 0.44
CA TYR A 41 -8.48 -0.22 0.83
C TYR A 41 -8.48 -0.53 2.33
N ASN A 42 -7.87 -1.65 2.71
CA ASN A 42 -7.54 -1.96 4.10
C ASN A 42 -6.09 -2.41 4.21
N VAL A 43 -5.32 -1.82 5.11
CA VAL A 43 -3.96 -2.28 5.43
C VAL A 43 -3.95 -2.76 6.87
N THR A 44 -3.68 -4.05 7.05
CA THR A 44 -3.50 -4.66 8.36
C THR A 44 -2.03 -5.05 8.53
N THR A 45 -1.40 -4.48 9.54
CA THR A 45 0.02 -4.65 9.80
C THR A 45 0.25 -5.63 10.95
N PHE A 46 1.08 -6.63 10.70
CA PHE A 46 1.62 -7.55 11.71
C PHE A 46 3.14 -7.44 11.73
N GLY A 47 3.74 -7.49 12.92
CA GLY A 47 5.20 -7.47 13.04
C GLY A 47 5.71 -6.30 13.88
N CYS A 48 6.78 -5.65 13.42
CA CYS A 48 7.51 -4.65 14.20
C CYS A 48 7.33 -3.22 13.64
N GLN A 49 8.05 -2.27 14.24
CA GLN A 49 8.07 -0.87 13.83
C GLN A 49 8.47 -0.67 12.36
N MET A 50 9.25 -1.60 11.79
CA MET A 50 9.60 -1.57 10.38
C MET A 50 8.36 -1.78 9.49
N ASN A 51 7.53 -2.80 9.80
CA ASN A 51 6.28 -3.01 9.06
C ASN A 51 5.33 -1.83 9.22
N ALA A 52 5.28 -1.20 10.40
CA ALA A 52 4.45 -0.01 10.61
C ALA A 52 4.88 1.13 9.67
N ARG A 53 6.18 1.44 9.62
CA ARG A 53 6.74 2.45 8.71
C ARG A 53 6.52 2.13 7.24
N ASP A 54 6.67 0.87 6.85
CA ASP A 54 6.41 0.45 5.47
C ASP A 54 4.92 0.56 5.12
N SER A 55 4.04 0.29 6.10
CA SER A 55 2.59 0.46 5.94
C SER A 55 2.20 1.92 5.77
N GLU A 56 2.86 2.86 6.45
CA GLU A 56 2.64 4.31 6.23
C GLU A 56 2.93 4.71 4.78
N LYS A 57 4.01 4.18 4.19
CA LYS A 57 4.32 4.43 2.78
C LYS A 57 3.27 3.83 1.85
N LEU A 58 2.84 2.58 2.12
CA LEU A 58 1.80 1.92 1.34
C LEU A 58 0.48 2.70 1.38
N VAL A 59 0.08 3.14 2.57
CA VAL A 59 -1.10 4.00 2.78
C VAL A 59 -0.99 5.28 1.95
N GLY A 60 0.14 5.98 2.03
CA GLY A 60 0.35 7.20 1.24
C GLY A 60 0.20 6.99 -0.27
N ILE A 61 0.76 5.89 -0.80
CA ILE A 61 0.63 5.54 -2.21
C ILE A 61 -0.82 5.21 -2.59
N LEU A 62 -1.53 4.44 -1.75
CA LEU A 62 -2.93 4.05 -1.98
C LEU A 62 -3.86 5.26 -2.03
N GLU A 63 -3.68 6.19 -1.10
CA GLU A 63 -4.42 7.45 -1.07
C GLU A 63 -4.06 8.34 -2.26
N GLU A 64 -2.77 8.42 -2.62
CA GLU A 64 -2.32 9.18 -3.79
C GLU A 64 -2.95 8.65 -5.08
N ILE A 65 -3.09 7.33 -5.25
CA ILE A 65 -3.72 6.76 -6.45
C ILE A 65 -5.25 6.79 -6.44
N GLY A 66 -5.87 7.25 -5.35
CA GLY A 66 -7.31 7.51 -5.27
C GLY A 66 -8.16 6.45 -4.57
N TYR A 67 -7.56 5.51 -3.83
CA TYR A 67 -8.33 4.69 -2.90
C TYR A 67 -8.68 5.48 -1.62
N ILE A 68 -9.72 5.03 -0.91
CA ILE A 68 -10.10 5.54 0.42
C ILE A 68 -9.99 4.43 1.48
N PRO A 69 -9.70 4.74 2.75
CA PRO A 69 -9.57 3.72 3.79
C PRO A 69 -10.93 3.08 4.14
N SER A 70 -10.95 1.77 4.31
CA SER A 70 -12.01 0.99 4.99
C SER A 70 -11.55 0.50 6.35
N LYS A 71 -12.49 0.47 7.30
CA LYS A 71 -12.25 -0.04 8.66
C LYS A 71 -12.26 -1.56 8.74
N ASP A 72 -12.83 -2.24 7.75
CA ASP A 72 -12.92 -3.69 7.70
C ASP A 72 -12.19 -4.28 6.49
N GLU A 73 -12.02 -5.60 6.51
CA GLU A 73 -11.35 -6.37 5.48
C GLU A 73 -12.26 -6.67 4.28
N ASN A 74 -13.45 -6.07 4.21
CA ASN A 74 -14.33 -6.15 3.04
C ASN A 74 -14.02 -5.04 2.01
N ALA A 75 -12.78 -4.58 1.99
CA ALA A 75 -12.31 -3.55 1.07
C ALA A 75 -12.08 -4.10 -0.35
N ASP A 76 -12.06 -3.23 -1.35
CA ASP A 76 -11.71 -3.59 -2.73
C ASP A 76 -10.25 -4.04 -2.86
N PHE A 77 -9.38 -3.57 -1.96
CA PHE A 77 -7.99 -3.97 -1.89
C PHE A 77 -7.51 -4.14 -0.44
N VAL A 78 -7.12 -5.36 -0.07
CA VAL A 78 -6.67 -5.70 1.29
C VAL A 78 -5.20 -6.07 1.27
N ILE A 79 -4.41 -5.44 2.14
CA ILE A 79 -2.99 -5.72 2.32
C ILE A 79 -2.74 -6.20 3.75
N TYR A 80 -2.16 -7.39 3.87
CA TYR A 80 -1.57 -7.87 5.12
C TYR A 80 -0.05 -7.71 5.06
N ASN A 81 0.47 -6.71 5.75
CA ASN A 81 1.92 -6.49 5.81
C ASN A 81 2.50 -7.26 7.01
N THR A 82 3.41 -8.20 6.77
CA THR A 82 4.00 -9.06 7.80
C THR A 82 5.52 -9.21 7.66
N CYS A 83 6.18 -9.65 8.72
CA CYS A 83 7.59 -10.05 8.69
C CYS A 83 7.76 -11.47 8.16
N THR A 84 8.70 -11.69 7.22
CA THR A 84 9.09 -13.04 6.75
C THR A 84 9.79 -13.88 7.80
N VAL A 85 10.48 -13.25 8.77
CA VAL A 85 11.44 -13.92 9.66
C VAL A 85 10.87 -14.36 11.02
N ARG A 86 9.60 -14.05 11.33
CA ARG A 86 8.98 -14.45 12.60
C ARG A 86 7.75 -15.33 12.33
N GLU A 87 7.88 -16.63 12.57
CA GLU A 87 6.82 -17.65 12.39
C GLU A 87 5.46 -17.23 12.97
N ASN A 88 5.47 -16.59 14.14
CA ASN A 88 4.24 -16.14 14.81
C ASN A 88 3.45 -15.06 14.04
N ALA A 89 4.10 -14.29 13.16
CA ALA A 89 3.42 -13.29 12.34
C ALA A 89 2.71 -13.94 11.14
N ASN A 90 3.33 -14.95 10.52
CA ASN A 90 2.72 -15.73 9.46
C ASN A 90 1.51 -16.53 9.95
N ASN A 91 1.61 -17.17 11.12
CA ASN A 91 0.49 -17.93 11.69
C ASN A 91 -0.75 -17.06 11.95
N LYS A 92 -0.58 -15.77 12.31
CA LYS A 92 -1.70 -14.84 12.47
C LYS A 92 -2.38 -14.50 11.14
N VAL A 93 -1.61 -14.36 10.06
CA VAL A 93 -2.15 -14.13 8.71
C VAL A 93 -2.90 -15.37 8.23
N TYR A 94 -2.31 -16.55 8.34
CA TYR A 94 -2.96 -17.81 7.92
C TYR A 94 -4.23 -18.11 8.72
N GLY A 95 -4.22 -17.89 10.04
CA GLY A 95 -5.42 -18.04 10.87
C GLY A 95 -6.55 -17.08 10.50
N ARG A 96 -6.22 -15.86 10.03
CA ARG A 96 -7.21 -14.87 9.58
C ARG A 96 -7.73 -15.18 8.17
N LEU A 97 -6.86 -15.61 7.26
CA LEU A 97 -7.27 -16.07 5.93
C LEU A 97 -8.13 -17.34 5.97
N GLY A 98 -7.89 -18.24 6.93
CA GLY A 98 -8.73 -19.43 7.12
C GLY A 98 -10.07 -19.17 7.80
N TYR A 99 -10.30 -17.95 8.31
CA TYR A 99 -11.56 -17.53 8.95
C TYR A 99 -12.48 -16.75 8.00
N LEU A 100 -11.94 -16.21 6.89
CA LEU A 100 -12.70 -15.57 5.81
C LEU A 100 -13.39 -16.62 4.92
#